data_AF-A0A811Z4Q1-F1
#
_entry.id   AF-A0A811Z4Q1-F1
#
_cell.length_a   1.000
_cell.length_b   1.000
_cell.length_c   1.000
_cell.angle_alpha   90.00
_cell.angle_beta   90.00
_cell.angle_gamma   90.00
#
_symmetry.space_group_name_H-M   'P 1'
#
loop_
_entity.id
_entity.type
_entity.pdbx_description
1 polymer ?
#
loop_
_entity_poly.entity_id
_entity_poly.type
_entity_poly.pdbx_seq_one_letter_code
_entity_poly.pdbx_strand_id
1 'polypeptide(L)'
;MKKKKEESRGCWAGERAAPGESGAWAGGGSTKERDSVLTSKNQIERLTRPGSSYFNLNPFEVLQIDPEVTDEEIKKRFRQLSILVHPDRNQDDADRAQKAFEAVDKAYKLLLDQEQKKRALDVIQAGKEYMEHTVKEREKQLKKEGKPRNVEEDDPELFKQAVYKQTMKLFAELEIKRKEREAKEMHERKRQREEEIEAQEKAKREREWQKNSKETNTKGKKEKKNRTFLRPPKVKMEQRE
;
A
#
# COMPACT_ATOMS: atom_id res chain seq x y z
N MET A 1 -2.38 -50.74 -23.47
CA MET A 1 -1.22 -50.19 -22.72
C MET A 1 -1.51 -48.74 -22.34
N LYS A 2 -2.01 -48.49 -21.12
CA LYS A 2 -2.33 -47.13 -20.63
C LYS A 2 -1.04 -46.46 -20.16
N LYS A 3 -0.59 -45.41 -20.85
CA LYS A 3 0.53 -44.56 -20.40
C LYS A 3 0.06 -43.71 -19.21
N LYS A 4 0.67 -43.98 -18.06
CA LYS A 4 0.40 -43.37 -16.76
C LYS A 4 1.02 -41.96 -16.74
N LYS A 5 0.22 -41.00 -16.29
CA LYS A 5 0.56 -39.60 -16.05
C LYS A 5 1.51 -39.54 -14.84
N GLU A 6 2.74 -39.07 -15.05
CA GLU A 6 3.70 -38.81 -13.98
C GLU A 6 3.47 -37.38 -13.45
N GLU A 7 2.64 -37.28 -12.41
CA GLU A 7 2.51 -36.07 -11.60
C GLU A 7 3.67 -36.03 -10.61
N SER A 8 4.60 -35.11 -10.83
CA SER A 8 5.63 -34.75 -9.85
C SER A 8 4.96 -34.09 -8.64
N ARG A 9 4.69 -34.89 -7.61
CA ARG A 9 4.35 -34.42 -6.26
C ARG A 9 5.65 -34.06 -5.55
N GLY A 10 5.97 -32.76 -5.52
CA GLY A 10 7.01 -32.23 -4.65
C GLY A 10 6.57 -32.35 -3.20
N CYS A 11 7.28 -33.17 -2.43
CA CYS A 11 7.23 -33.22 -0.98
C CYS A 11 7.59 -31.85 -0.40
N TRP A 12 6.63 -31.18 0.26
CA TRP A 12 6.94 -30.19 1.29
C TRP A 12 6.74 -30.89 2.63
N ALA A 13 7.85 -31.37 3.18
CA ALA A 13 7.92 -31.88 4.54
C ALA A 13 7.53 -30.76 5.52
N GLY A 14 6.74 -31.13 6.51
CA GLY A 14 6.07 -30.20 7.40
C GLY A 14 7.00 -29.57 8.43
N GLU A 15 6.87 -28.26 8.56
CA GLU A 15 7.21 -27.55 9.78
C GLU A 15 5.90 -27.36 10.57
N ARG A 16 5.79 -28.13 11.65
CA ARG A 16 4.68 -28.07 12.61
C ARG A 16 4.80 -26.75 13.36
N ALA A 17 4.09 -25.72 12.91
CA ALA A 17 3.89 -24.51 13.71
C ALA A 17 3.04 -24.88 14.94
N ALA A 18 3.61 -24.65 16.12
CA ALA A 18 2.92 -24.78 17.41
C ALA A 18 1.65 -23.92 17.42
N PRO A 19 0.57 -24.35 18.11
CA PRO A 19 -0.59 -23.48 18.33
C PRO A 19 -0.17 -22.33 19.24
N GLY A 20 0.19 -21.21 18.61
CA GLY A 20 0.38 -19.93 19.30
C GLY A 20 -0.94 -19.55 19.96
N GLU A 21 -0.89 -19.45 21.28
CA GLU A 21 -1.98 -19.12 22.17
C GLU A 21 -2.72 -17.89 21.61
N SER A 22 -3.98 -18.11 21.25
CA SER A 22 -4.90 -17.05 20.89
C SER A 22 -5.07 -16.17 22.12
N GLY A 23 -4.33 -15.07 22.16
CA GLY A 23 -4.51 -14.02 23.15
C GLY A 23 -5.94 -13.52 23.09
N ALA A 24 -6.75 -14.04 24.01
CA ALA A 24 -8.08 -13.54 24.32
C ALA A 24 -7.90 -12.14 24.92
N TRP A 25 -8.02 -11.11 24.09
CA TRP A 25 -8.21 -9.75 24.55
C TRP A 25 -9.68 -9.60 24.94
N ALA A 26 -10.00 -10.06 26.15
CA ALA A 26 -11.18 -9.65 26.88
C ALA A 26 -11.10 -8.13 27.09
N GLY A 27 -12.18 -7.41 26.81
CA GLY A 27 -12.14 -5.94 26.82
C GLY A 27 -13.50 -5.26 26.99
N GLY A 28 -14.43 -5.87 27.73
CA GLY A 28 -15.68 -5.26 28.17
C GLY A 28 -15.48 -4.30 29.34
N GLY A 29 -14.58 -3.31 29.18
CA GLY A 29 -14.32 -2.26 30.16
C GLY A 29 -14.51 -0.88 29.55
N SER A 30 -15.16 0.01 30.30
CA SER A 30 -15.20 1.45 30.07
C SER A 30 -13.82 1.95 29.65
N THR A 31 -13.71 2.91 28.71
CA THR A 31 -12.40 3.46 28.27
C THR A 31 -11.52 3.84 29.47
N LYS A 32 -12.14 4.40 30.53
CA LYS A 32 -11.48 4.73 31.81
C LYS A 32 -10.90 3.54 32.59
N GLU A 33 -11.48 2.35 32.44
CA GLU A 33 -11.08 1.12 33.13
C GLU A 33 -9.95 0.39 32.37
N ARG A 34 -9.98 0.44 31.03
CA ARG A 34 -8.86 0.00 30.19
C ARG A 34 -7.60 0.85 30.37
N ASP A 35 -7.78 2.16 30.56
CA ASP A 35 -6.68 3.10 30.81
C ASP A 35 -6.01 2.92 32.17
N SER A 36 -6.76 2.45 33.19
CA SER A 36 -6.27 2.31 34.57
C SER A 36 -5.20 1.22 34.74
N VAL A 37 -5.06 0.31 33.76
CA VAL A 37 -4.17 -0.87 33.85
C VAL A 37 -2.98 -0.77 32.87
N LEU A 38 -2.89 0.29 32.07
CA LEU A 38 -1.94 0.35 30.96
C LEU A 38 -0.65 1.10 31.31
N THR A 39 0.40 0.33 31.61
CA THR A 39 1.76 0.85 31.78
C THR A 39 2.36 1.32 30.45
N SER A 40 3.36 2.20 30.50
CA SER A 40 4.10 2.67 29.31
C SER A 40 4.61 1.51 28.44
N LYS A 41 5.10 0.44 29.07
CA LYS A 41 5.60 -0.76 28.38
C LYS A 41 4.50 -1.50 27.62
N ASN A 42 3.33 -1.69 28.23
CA ASN A 42 2.19 -2.34 27.59
C ASN A 42 1.71 -1.56 26.35
N GLN A 43 1.73 -0.22 26.42
CA GLN A 43 1.30 0.61 25.30
C GLN A 43 2.31 0.58 24.14
N ILE A 44 3.61 0.61 24.44
CA ILE A 44 4.65 0.44 23.42
C ILE A 44 4.52 -0.94 22.79
N GLU A 45 4.34 -1.99 23.58
CA GLU A 45 4.21 -3.35 23.08
C GLU A 45 2.99 -3.48 22.14
N ARG A 46 1.82 -2.95 22.53
CA ARG A 46 0.62 -2.93 21.68
C ARG A 46 0.87 -2.30 20.31
N LEU A 47 1.54 -1.14 20.28
CA LEU A 47 1.80 -0.35 19.08
C LEU A 47 2.98 -0.86 18.24
N THR A 48 3.82 -1.74 18.81
CA THR A 48 5.02 -2.28 18.13
C THR A 48 4.98 -3.79 17.92
N ARG A 49 3.92 -4.47 18.35
CA ARG A 49 3.70 -5.91 18.11
C ARG A 49 3.79 -6.25 16.61
N PRO A 50 4.29 -7.45 16.26
CA PRO A 50 4.23 -7.92 14.88
C PRO A 50 2.77 -7.95 14.40
N GLY A 51 2.50 -7.35 13.24
CA GLY A 51 1.14 -7.13 12.73
C GLY A 51 0.47 -5.82 13.19
N SER A 52 1.11 -5.03 14.06
CA SER A 52 0.60 -3.72 14.50
C SER A 52 0.49 -2.71 13.35
N SER A 53 1.22 -2.90 12.24
CA SER A 53 1.08 -2.08 11.04
C SER A 53 -0.35 -2.05 10.47
N TYR A 54 -1.12 -3.11 10.69
CA TYR A 54 -2.52 -3.22 10.28
C TYR A 54 -3.47 -2.59 11.30
N PHE A 55 -3.21 -2.83 12.59
CA PHE A 55 -3.96 -2.23 13.69
C PHE A 55 -3.82 -0.69 13.72
N ASN A 56 -2.61 -0.19 13.43
CA ASN A 56 -2.28 1.23 13.45
C ASN A 56 -2.86 2.02 12.27
N LEU A 57 -3.55 1.36 11.32
CA LEU A 57 -4.25 2.03 10.23
C LEU A 57 -5.50 2.77 10.72
N ASN A 58 -6.12 2.30 11.81
CA ASN A 58 -7.28 2.95 12.39
C ASN A 58 -6.82 3.98 13.46
N PRO A 59 -7.00 5.29 13.22
CA PRO A 59 -6.54 6.32 14.14
C PRO A 59 -7.30 6.33 15.48
N PHE A 60 -8.57 5.90 15.49
CA PHE A 60 -9.39 5.86 16.71
C PHE A 60 -8.91 4.77 17.67
N GLU A 61 -8.46 3.64 17.12
CA GLU A 61 -7.96 2.50 17.90
C GLU A 61 -6.54 2.70 18.42
N VAL A 62 -5.71 3.43 17.67
CA VAL A 62 -4.40 3.88 18.17
C VAL A 62 -4.57 4.77 19.39
N LEU A 63 -5.51 5.72 19.34
CA LEU A 63 -5.78 6.66 20.44
C LEU A 63 -6.72 6.10 21.53
N GLN A 64 -7.27 4.90 21.33
CA GLN A 64 -8.22 4.24 22.23
C GLN A 64 -9.45 5.12 22.55
N ILE A 65 -10.01 5.69 21.50
CA ILE A 65 -11.18 6.56 21.57
C ILE A 65 -12.33 5.97 20.76
N ASP A 66 -13.55 6.30 21.18
CA ASP A 66 -14.74 5.96 20.40
C ASP A 66 -14.85 6.88 19.17
N PRO A 67 -15.45 6.41 18.05
CA PRO A 67 -15.60 7.22 16.84
C PRO A 67 -16.48 8.47 17.04
N GLU A 68 -17.29 8.51 18.11
CA GLU A 68 -18.23 9.60 18.41
C GLU A 68 -17.66 10.66 19.37
N VAL A 69 -16.37 10.58 19.75
CA VAL A 69 -15.77 11.55 20.67
C VAL A 69 -15.54 12.94 20.05
N THR A 70 -15.54 13.96 20.91
CA THR A 70 -15.25 15.34 20.53
C THR A 70 -13.76 15.58 20.28
N ASP A 71 -13.43 16.59 19.47
CA ASP A 71 -12.03 16.94 19.14
C ASP A 71 -11.20 17.31 20.38
N GLU A 72 -11.84 17.80 21.44
CA GLU A 72 -11.17 18.09 22.71
C GLU A 72 -10.68 16.82 23.40
N GLU A 73 -11.47 15.76 23.33
CA GLU A 73 -11.16 14.46 23.93
C GLU A 73 -10.03 13.77 23.15
N ILE A 74 -10.04 13.88 21.82
CA ILE A 74 -8.94 13.44 20.95
C ILE A 74 -7.62 14.09 21.39
N LYS A 75 -7.62 15.42 21.63
CA LYS A 75 -6.43 16.15 22.09
C LYS A 75 -5.97 15.71 23.47
N LYS A 76 -6.90 15.50 24.41
CA LYS A 76 -6.57 15.02 25.77
C LYS A 76 -5.91 13.65 25.72
N ARG A 77 -6.47 12.73 24.93
CA ARG A 77 -5.99 11.36 24.76
C ARG A 77 -4.62 11.32 24.08
N PHE A 78 -4.43 12.11 23.03
CA PHE A 78 -3.13 12.27 22.38
C PHE A 78 -2.04 12.71 23.37
N ARG A 79 -2.31 13.71 24.22
CA ARG A 79 -1.35 14.18 25.23
C ARG A 79 -0.98 13.10 26.25
N GLN A 80 -1.97 12.36 26.75
CA GLN A 80 -1.77 11.26 27.69
C GLN A 80 -0.90 10.15 27.08
N LEU A 81 -1.26 9.69 25.88
CA LEU A 81 -0.54 8.62 25.19
C LEU A 81 0.86 9.04 24.80
N SER A 82 1.04 10.27 24.30
CA SER A 82 2.35 10.81 23.93
C SER A 82 3.33 10.77 25.10
N ILE A 83 2.88 11.15 26.29
CA ILE A 83 3.71 11.11 27.51
C ILE A 83 4.06 9.67 27.91
N LEU A 84 3.18 8.70 27.67
CA LEU A 84 3.43 7.29 27.99
C LEU A 84 4.44 6.65 27.04
N VAL A 85 4.35 6.93 25.74
CA VAL A 85 5.20 6.31 24.71
C VAL A 85 6.44 7.13 24.35
N HIS A 86 6.67 8.27 25.01
CA HIS A 86 7.81 9.14 24.71
C HIS A 86 9.16 8.41 24.91
N PRO A 87 10.13 8.51 23.99
CA PRO A 87 11.42 7.83 24.10
C PRO A 87 12.23 8.26 25.34
N ASP A 88 12.11 9.52 25.77
CA ASP A 88 12.81 10.04 26.95
C ASP A 88 12.41 9.33 28.27
N ARG A 89 11.14 8.90 28.38
CA ARG A 89 10.65 8.18 29.57
C ARG A 89 10.86 6.67 29.48
N ASN A 90 11.21 6.15 28.30
CA ASN A 90 11.36 4.73 28.01
C ASN A 90 12.74 4.46 27.39
N GLN A 91 13.80 4.89 28.09
CA GLN A 91 15.18 4.80 27.61
C GLN A 91 15.63 3.36 27.36
N ASP A 92 15.08 2.39 28.11
CA ASP A 92 15.34 0.96 27.92
C ASP A 92 14.93 0.44 26.53
N ASP A 93 13.95 1.10 25.90
CA ASP A 93 13.27 0.65 24.67
C ASP A 93 13.07 1.81 23.69
N ALA A 94 14.05 2.70 23.58
CA ALA A 94 13.94 3.96 22.83
C ALA A 94 13.47 3.76 21.37
N ASP A 95 13.96 2.74 20.66
CA ASP A 95 13.57 2.45 19.27
C ASP A 95 12.09 2.05 19.15
N ARG A 96 11.61 1.24 20.09
CA ARG A 96 10.20 0.80 20.13
C ARG A 96 9.29 1.94 20.56
N ALA A 97 9.72 2.72 21.56
CA ALA A 97 9.04 3.93 22.01
C ALA A 97 8.89 4.95 20.88
N GLN A 98 9.95 5.19 20.10
CA GLN A 98 9.92 6.08 18.95
C GLN A 98 8.90 5.64 17.90
N LYS A 99 8.88 4.34 17.53
CA LYS A 99 7.89 3.79 16.59
C LYS A 99 6.46 3.91 17.11
N ALA A 100 6.25 3.66 18.40
CA ALA A 100 4.94 3.81 19.04
C ALA A 100 4.49 5.27 19.04
N PHE A 101 5.39 6.21 19.36
CA PHE A 101 5.14 7.64 19.31
C PHE A 101 4.77 8.11 17.90
N GLU A 102 5.50 7.67 16.88
CA GLU A 102 5.18 7.97 15.48
C GLU A 102 3.80 7.46 15.07
N ALA A 103 3.38 6.30 15.56
CA ALA A 103 2.04 5.78 15.29
C ALA A 103 0.95 6.66 15.93
N VAL A 104 1.16 7.09 17.18
CA VAL A 104 0.24 7.99 17.91
C VAL A 104 0.17 9.37 17.24
N ASP A 105 1.30 9.92 16.84
CA ASP A 105 1.39 11.20 16.14
C ASP A 105 0.73 11.16 14.75
N LYS A 106 0.96 10.09 13.98
CA LYS A 106 0.26 9.86 12.71
C LYS A 106 -1.26 9.79 12.92
N ALA A 107 -1.73 9.01 13.89
CA ALA A 107 -3.16 8.90 14.18
C ALA A 107 -3.79 10.26 14.53
N TYR A 108 -3.10 11.06 15.34
CA TYR A 108 -3.56 12.41 15.69
C TYR A 108 -3.62 13.34 14.47
N LYS A 109 -2.61 13.30 13.58
CA LYS A 109 -2.59 14.09 12.34
C LYS A 109 -3.74 13.73 11.39
N LEU A 110 -4.07 12.44 11.26
CA LEU A 110 -5.20 11.99 10.45
C LEU A 110 -6.54 12.50 10.98
N LEU A 111 -6.70 12.60 12.30
CA LEU A 111 -7.93 13.11 12.93
C LEU A 111 -8.02 14.63 12.96
N LEU A 112 -6.88 15.32 12.86
CA LEU A 112 -6.84 16.78 12.78
C LEU A 112 -7.41 17.28 11.45
N ASP A 113 -7.15 16.56 10.36
CA ASP A 113 -7.75 16.81 9.06
C ASP A 113 -9.20 16.30 9.02
N GLN A 114 -10.14 17.22 8.85
CA GLN A 114 -11.57 16.92 8.83
C GLN A 114 -11.96 15.98 7.68
N GLU A 115 -11.27 16.06 6.53
CA GLU A 115 -11.58 15.19 5.40
C GLU A 115 -11.12 13.75 5.68
N GLN A 116 -9.93 13.59 6.26
CA GLN A 116 -9.39 12.29 6.62
C GLN A 116 -10.16 11.66 7.79
N LYS A 117 -10.55 12.47 8.79
CA LYS A 117 -11.44 12.05 9.88
C LYS A 117 -12.76 11.52 9.35
N LYS A 118 -13.41 12.25 8.42
CA LYS A 118 -14.66 11.79 7.78
C LYS A 118 -14.48 10.46 7.05
N ARG A 119 -13.45 10.34 6.22
CA ARG A 119 -13.14 9.08 5.52
C ARG A 119 -12.94 7.91 6.50
N ALA A 120 -12.24 8.14 7.61
CA ALA A 120 -12.06 7.12 8.64
C ALA A 120 -13.38 6.73 9.30
N LEU A 121 -14.26 7.69 9.59
CA LEU A 121 -15.60 7.42 10.11
C LEU A 121 -16.48 6.66 9.10
N ASP A 122 -16.42 7.02 7.82
CA ASP A 122 -17.18 6.35 6.75
C ASP A 122 -16.79 4.86 6.66
N VAL A 123 -15.50 4.54 6.82
CA VAL A 123 -15.02 3.14 6.84
C VAL A 123 -15.53 2.39 8.08
N ILE A 124 -15.54 3.04 9.25
CA ILE A 124 -16.09 2.45 10.48
C ILE A 124 -17.58 2.17 10.31
N GLN A 125 -18.32 3.11 9.73
CA GLN A 125 -19.74 2.99 9.47
C GLN A 125 -20.05 1.88 8.46
N ALA A 126 -19.30 1.79 7.37
CA ALA A 126 -19.42 0.71 6.40
C ALA A 126 -19.16 -0.68 7.03
N GLY A 127 -18.22 -0.77 7.98
CA GLY A 127 -17.98 -1.99 8.75
C GLY A 127 -19.17 -2.39 9.64
N LYS A 128 -19.79 -1.42 10.31
CA LYS A 128 -21.01 -1.62 11.11
C LYS A 128 -22.16 -2.12 10.24
N GLU A 129 -22.44 -1.41 9.15
CA GLU A 129 -23.54 -1.73 8.22
C GLU A 129 -23.39 -3.11 7.58
N TYR A 130 -22.17 -3.48 7.19
CA TYR A 130 -21.89 -4.81 6.66
C TYR A 130 -22.22 -5.91 7.67
N MET A 131 -21.83 -5.72 8.93
CA MET A 131 -22.09 -6.71 9.98
C MET A 131 -23.57 -6.78 10.31
N GLU A 132 -24.25 -5.64 10.44
CA GLU A 132 -25.70 -5.60 10.62
C GLU A 132 -26.44 -6.33 9.50
N HIS A 133 -26.04 -6.08 8.24
CA HIS A 133 -26.65 -6.76 7.10
C HIS A 133 -26.40 -8.27 7.17
N THR A 134 -25.19 -8.70 7.52
CA THR A 134 -24.82 -10.11 7.67
C THR A 134 -25.65 -10.80 8.76
N VAL A 135 -25.83 -10.15 9.91
CA VAL A 135 -26.65 -10.66 11.02
C VAL A 135 -28.12 -10.74 10.61
N LYS A 136 -28.68 -9.70 10.00
CA LYS A 136 -30.07 -9.68 9.50
C LYS A 136 -30.32 -10.78 8.47
N GLU A 137 -29.36 -11.05 7.59
CA GLU A 137 -29.45 -12.14 6.59
C GLU A 137 -29.42 -13.53 7.25
N ARG A 138 -28.52 -13.75 8.23
CA ARG A 138 -28.47 -15.01 9.00
C ARG A 138 -29.78 -15.23 9.76
N GLU A 139 -30.33 -14.19 10.39
CA GLU A 139 -31.59 -14.27 11.12
C GLU A 139 -32.76 -14.70 10.20
N LYS A 140 -32.84 -14.12 9.00
CA LYS A 140 -33.83 -14.53 7.99
C LYS A 140 -33.65 -15.98 7.56
N GLN A 141 -32.42 -16.47 7.42
CA GLN A 141 -32.14 -17.85 7.02
C GLN A 141 -32.53 -18.84 8.13
N LEU A 142 -32.16 -18.57 9.38
CA LEU A 142 -32.55 -19.40 10.52
C LEU A 142 -34.08 -19.47 10.67
N LYS A 143 -34.78 -18.35 10.42
CA LYS A 143 -36.24 -18.29 10.41
C LYS A 143 -36.86 -19.12 9.28
N LYS A 144 -36.20 -19.22 8.12
CA LYS A 144 -36.62 -20.08 6.99
C LYS A 144 -36.35 -21.56 7.25
N GLU A 145 -35.25 -21.88 7.93
CA GLU A 145 -34.84 -23.26 8.25
C GLU A 145 -35.56 -23.84 9.48
N GLY A 146 -36.34 -23.04 10.22
CA GLY A 146 -37.07 -23.48 11.41
C GLY A 146 -36.16 -23.87 12.58
N LYS A 147 -34.87 -23.54 12.53
CA LYS A 147 -33.93 -23.76 13.65
C LYS A 147 -34.19 -22.70 14.74
N PRO A 148 -34.18 -23.08 16.03
CA PRO A 148 -34.30 -22.12 17.11
C PRO A 148 -33.13 -21.12 17.03
N ARG A 149 -33.43 -19.85 17.28
CA ARG A 149 -32.45 -18.77 17.45
C ARG A 149 -31.57 -19.13 18.64
N ASN A 150 -30.43 -19.76 18.39
CA ASN A 150 -29.51 -20.10 19.46
C ASN A 150 -28.88 -18.79 19.97
N VAL A 151 -29.06 -18.51 21.25
CA VAL A 151 -28.94 -17.20 21.92
C VAL A 151 -27.49 -16.74 22.11
N GLU A 152 -26.52 -17.44 21.53
CA GLU A 152 -25.08 -17.16 21.68
C GLU A 152 -24.56 -16.15 20.65
N GLU A 153 -25.29 -15.92 19.54
CA GLU A 153 -24.92 -14.92 18.50
C GLU A 153 -25.50 -13.51 18.74
N ASP A 154 -26.34 -13.32 19.75
CA ASP A 154 -26.95 -12.02 20.12
C ASP A 154 -26.23 -11.29 21.25
N ASP A 155 -25.11 -11.83 21.74
CA ASP A 155 -24.30 -11.12 22.73
C ASP A 155 -23.78 -9.81 22.09
N PRO A 156 -24.18 -8.63 22.61
CA PRO A 156 -23.76 -7.34 22.07
C PRO A 156 -22.24 -7.21 21.98
N GLU A 157 -21.50 -7.93 22.82
CA GLU A 157 -20.04 -7.91 22.86
C GLU A 157 -19.40 -8.70 21.71
N LEU A 158 -19.97 -9.85 21.34
CA LEU A 158 -19.56 -10.61 20.14
C LEU A 158 -19.84 -9.81 18.87
N PHE A 159 -20.98 -9.11 18.81
CA PHE A 159 -21.29 -8.21 17.69
C PHE A 159 -20.28 -7.07 17.57
N LYS A 160 -19.97 -6.37 18.66
CA LYS A 160 -18.91 -5.35 18.66
C LYS A 160 -17.57 -5.91 18.20
N GLN A 161 -17.20 -7.09 18.67
CA GLN A 161 -15.94 -7.73 18.25
C GLN A 161 -15.94 -8.08 16.75
N ALA A 162 -17.07 -8.55 16.22
CA ALA A 162 -17.23 -8.85 14.81
C ALA A 162 -17.16 -7.58 13.94
N VAL A 163 -17.87 -6.53 14.34
CA VAL A 163 -17.78 -5.20 13.71
C VAL A 163 -16.33 -4.71 13.72
N TYR A 164 -15.66 -4.76 14.86
CA TYR A 164 -14.26 -4.36 15.00
C TYR A 164 -13.34 -5.13 14.05
N LYS A 165 -13.46 -6.47 13.98
CA LYS A 165 -12.69 -7.31 13.06
C LYS A 165 -12.94 -6.93 11.60
N GLN A 166 -14.19 -6.67 11.24
CA GLN A 166 -14.57 -6.28 9.87
C GLN A 166 -14.07 -4.89 9.52
N THR A 167 -14.21 -3.91 10.41
CA THR A 167 -13.71 -2.56 10.23
C THR A 167 -12.20 -2.55 10.00
N MET A 168 -11.45 -3.30 10.81
CA MET A 168 -10.01 -3.50 10.57
C MET A 168 -9.74 -4.02 9.17
N LYS A 169 -10.51 -5.02 8.71
CA LYS A 169 -10.36 -5.61 7.37
C LYS A 169 -10.52 -4.60 6.26
N LEU A 170 -11.55 -3.75 6.36
CA LEU A 170 -11.77 -2.66 5.41
C LEU A 170 -10.60 -1.68 5.39
N PHE A 171 -10.02 -1.33 6.55
CA PHE A 171 -8.84 -0.46 6.59
C PHE A 171 -7.61 -1.10 5.92
N ALA A 172 -7.33 -2.41 6.07
CA ALA A 172 -6.25 -3.06 5.30
C ALA A 172 -6.53 -3.00 3.81
N GLU A 173 -7.73 -3.39 3.40
CA GLU A 173 -8.07 -3.49 1.98
C GLU A 173 -7.91 -2.13 1.30
N LEU A 174 -8.34 -1.05 1.97
CA LEU A 174 -8.14 0.31 1.50
C LEU A 174 -6.66 0.71 1.44
N GLU A 175 -5.86 0.38 2.45
CA GLU A 175 -4.43 0.68 2.47
C GLU A 175 -3.65 -0.10 1.40
N ILE A 176 -3.97 -1.38 1.22
CA ILE A 176 -3.40 -2.23 0.15
C ILE A 176 -3.77 -1.63 -1.21
N LYS A 177 -5.04 -1.28 -1.41
CA LYS A 177 -5.52 -0.66 -2.66
C LYS A 177 -4.89 0.71 -2.93
N ARG A 178 -4.59 1.49 -1.88
CA ARG A 178 -3.85 2.76 -2.00
C ARG A 178 -2.42 2.52 -2.47
N LYS A 179 -1.68 1.62 -1.80
CA LYS A 179 -0.30 1.27 -2.16
C LYS A 179 -0.21 0.69 -3.57
N GLU A 180 -1.17 -0.14 -3.96
CA GLU A 180 -1.22 -0.69 -5.32
C GLU A 180 -1.42 0.40 -6.37
N ARG A 181 -2.29 1.39 -6.10
CA ARG A 181 -2.51 2.54 -6.99
C ARG A 181 -1.25 3.40 -7.11
N GLU A 182 -0.62 3.73 -5.99
CA GLU A 182 0.65 4.48 -5.94
C GLU A 182 1.77 3.75 -6.69
N ALA A 183 1.88 2.43 -6.52
CA ALA A 183 2.85 1.62 -7.23
C ALA A 183 2.58 1.61 -8.74
N LYS A 184 1.32 1.45 -9.15
CA LYS A 184 0.92 1.51 -10.57
C LYS A 184 1.27 2.86 -11.20
N GLU A 185 0.96 3.97 -10.53
CA GLU A 185 1.28 5.32 -10.98
C GLU A 185 2.80 5.54 -11.08
N MET A 186 3.56 5.08 -10.08
CA MET A 186 5.03 5.14 -10.10
C MET A 186 5.63 4.33 -11.25
N HIS A 187 5.11 3.13 -11.52
CA HIS A 187 5.55 2.30 -12.63
C HIS A 187 5.22 2.94 -13.99
N GLU A 188 4.03 3.51 -14.12
CA GLU A 188 3.61 4.23 -15.33
C GLU A 188 4.49 5.46 -15.58
N ARG A 189 4.73 6.28 -14.54
CA ARG A 189 5.62 7.44 -14.61
C ARG A 189 7.05 7.06 -14.98
N LYS A 190 7.55 5.93 -14.46
CA LYS A 190 8.88 5.41 -14.82
C LYS A 190 8.93 5.01 -16.30
N ARG A 191 7.90 4.31 -16.79
CA ARG A 191 7.80 3.91 -18.20
C ARG A 191 7.76 5.12 -19.12
N GLN A 192 6.95 6.12 -18.81
CA GLN A 192 6.87 7.36 -19.60
C GLN A 192 8.22 8.08 -19.70
N ARG A 193 8.99 8.12 -18.60
CA ARG A 193 10.34 8.70 -18.61
C ARG A 193 11.32 7.89 -19.47
N GLU A 194 11.27 6.57 -19.38
CA GLU A 194 12.12 5.70 -20.20
C GLU A 194 11.78 5.86 -21.70
N GLU A 195 10.51 5.91 -22.05
CA GLU A 195 10.04 6.17 -23.42
C GLU A 195 10.45 7.57 -23.91
N GLU A 196 10.38 8.59 -23.06
CA GLU A 196 10.83 9.94 -23.43
C GLU A 196 12.35 9.98 -23.67
N ILE A 197 13.15 9.34 -22.82
CA ILE A 197 14.60 9.22 -22.99
C ILE A 197 14.92 8.48 -24.29
N GLU A 198 14.25 7.34 -24.54
CA GLU A 198 14.45 6.57 -25.76
C GLU A 198 14.05 7.37 -27.01
N ALA A 199 12.96 8.13 -26.95
CA ALA A 199 12.53 9.02 -28.04
C ALA A 199 13.55 10.15 -28.27
N GLN A 200 14.08 10.74 -27.21
CA GLN A 200 15.13 11.76 -27.30
C GLN A 200 16.43 11.18 -27.88
N GLU A 201 16.85 9.99 -27.45
CA GLU A 201 18.02 9.31 -28.01
C GLU A 201 17.82 8.93 -29.47
N LYS A 202 16.65 8.41 -29.83
CA LYS A 202 16.30 8.07 -31.21
C LYS A 202 16.27 9.31 -32.10
N ALA A 203 15.67 10.41 -31.64
CA ALA A 203 15.68 11.68 -32.36
C ALA A 203 17.09 12.26 -32.50
N LYS A 204 17.93 12.13 -31.47
CA LYS A 204 19.35 12.53 -31.53
C LYS A 204 20.11 11.68 -32.55
N ARG A 205 19.94 10.36 -32.51
CA ARG A 205 20.56 9.41 -33.46
C ARG A 205 20.13 9.69 -34.90
N GLU A 206 18.85 9.99 -35.12
CA GLU A 206 18.32 10.35 -36.44
C GLU A 206 18.87 11.70 -36.93
N ARG A 207 18.96 12.71 -36.07
CA ARG A 207 19.58 14.01 -36.40
C ARG A 207 21.05 13.84 -36.77
N GLU A 208 21.80 13.04 -36.01
CA GLU A 208 23.21 12.72 -36.31
C GLU A 208 23.36 11.97 -37.63
N TRP A 209 22.50 10.96 -37.88
CA TRP A 209 22.48 10.25 -39.17
C TRP A 209 22.18 11.18 -40.35
N GLN A 210 21.19 12.08 -40.22
CA GLN A 210 20.88 13.06 -41.27
C GLN A 210 22.04 14.02 -41.55
N LYS A 211 22.75 14.48 -40.52
CA LYS A 211 23.94 15.33 -40.68
C LYS A 211 25.05 14.58 -41.43
N ASN A 212 25.39 13.38 -40.97
CA ASN A 212 26.42 12.55 -41.59
C ASN A 212 26.06 12.16 -43.04
N SER A 213 24.78 11.88 -43.32
CA SER A 213 24.27 11.60 -44.67
C SER A 213 24.39 12.82 -45.61
N LYS A 214 24.08 14.03 -45.13
CA LYS A 214 24.27 15.27 -45.90
C LYS A 214 25.74 15.57 -46.17
N GLU A 215 26.62 15.29 -45.20
CA GLU A 215 28.08 15.46 -45.36
C GLU A 215 28.70 14.48 -46.36
N THR A 216 28.29 13.22 -46.35
CA THR A 216 28.76 12.23 -47.34
C THR A 216 28.27 12.56 -48.76
N ASN A 217 27.02 13.03 -48.91
CA ASN A 217 26.47 13.45 -50.20
C ASN A 217 27.19 14.69 -50.78
N THR A 218 27.52 15.68 -49.94
CA THR A 218 28.27 16.88 -50.37
C THR A 218 29.73 16.57 -50.72
N LYS A 219 30.40 15.69 -49.97
CA LYS A 219 31.74 15.19 -50.31
C LYS A 219 31.74 14.42 -51.63
N GLY A 220 30.81 13.49 -51.83
CA GLY A 220 30.67 12.75 -53.10
C GLY A 220 30.38 13.66 -54.31
N LYS A 221 29.67 14.78 -54.11
CA LYS A 221 29.42 15.78 -55.17
C LYS A 221 30.67 16.63 -55.49
N LYS A 222 31.50 16.96 -54.49
CA LYS A 222 32.81 17.61 -54.70
C LYS A 222 33.80 16.66 -55.38
N GLU A 223 33.84 15.40 -54.97
CA GLU A 223 34.73 14.38 -55.53
C GLU A 223 34.36 14.05 -56.98
N LYS A 224 33.07 13.94 -57.32
CA LYS A 224 32.60 13.82 -58.71
C LYS A 224 32.98 15.03 -59.58
N LYS A 225 32.93 16.25 -59.03
CA LYS A 225 33.37 17.47 -59.75
C LYS A 225 34.88 17.48 -60.01
N ASN A 226 35.70 17.04 -59.04
CA ASN A 226 37.14 16.91 -59.23
C ASN A 226 37.51 15.78 -60.21
N ARG A 227 36.75 14.66 -60.23
CA ARG A 227 36.96 13.55 -61.17
C ARG A 227 36.63 13.92 -62.62
N THR A 228 35.74 14.89 -62.86
CA THR A 228 35.47 15.45 -64.20
C THR A 228 36.55 16.41 -64.70
N PHE A 229 37.44 16.90 -63.84
CA PHE A 229 38.53 17.82 -64.19
C PHE A 229 39.78 17.10 -64.75
N LEU A 230 40.02 15.83 -64.39
CA LEU A 230 41.13 15.01 -64.92
C LEU A 230 40.76 14.21 -66.19
N ARG A 231 39.85 14.71 -67.03
CA ARG A 231 39.55 14.03 -68.31
C ARG A 231 40.74 14.21 -69.27
N PRO A 232 41.34 13.13 -69.81
CA PRO A 232 42.42 13.24 -70.78
C PRO A 232 41.99 14.06 -72.00
N PRO A 233 42.86 14.92 -72.57
CA PRO A 233 42.50 15.80 -73.68
C PRO A 233 42.02 14.99 -74.89
N LYS A 234 40.93 15.44 -75.51
CA LYS A 234 40.35 14.81 -76.71
C LYS A 234 41.33 14.91 -77.87
N VAL A 235 41.83 13.76 -78.33
CA VAL A 235 42.61 13.65 -79.57
C VAL A 235 41.71 14.03 -80.74
N LYS A 236 42.01 15.14 -81.41
CA LYS A 236 41.37 15.52 -82.68
C LYS A 236 41.99 14.65 -83.77
N MET A 237 41.19 13.78 -84.40
CA MET A 237 41.62 13.12 -85.64
C MET A 237 41.53 14.13 -86.77
N GLU A 238 42.67 14.47 -87.37
CA GLU A 238 42.79 15.30 -88.56
C GLU A 238 42.23 14.52 -89.75
N GLN A 239 41.17 15.03 -90.38
CA GLN A 239 40.64 14.47 -91.61
C GLN A 239 41.61 14.81 -92.74
N ARG A 240 42.23 13.77 -93.31
CA ARG A 240 43.14 13.89 -94.45
C ARG A 240 42.29 14.00 -95.72
N GLU A 241 42.36 15.15 -96.40
CA GLU A 241 41.91 15.30 -97.79
C GLU A 241 42.81 14.49 -98.76
#